data_AF-A0A1D6H6A4-F1
#
_entry.id   AF-A0A1D6H6A4-F1
#
_cell.length_a   1.000
_cell.length_b   1.000
_cell.length_c   1.000
_cell.angle_alpha   90.00
_cell.angle_beta   90.00
_cell.angle_gamma   90.00
#
_symmetry.space_group_name_H-M   'P 1'
#
loop_
_entity.id
_entity.type
_entity.pdbx_description
1 polymer ?
#
loop_
_entity_poly.entity_id
_entity_poly.type
_entity_poly.pdbx_seq_one_letter_code
_entity_poly.pdbx_strand_id
1 'polypeptide(L)' 'MPFHEVLQQPHKRFIDAIGIVIHLAPLEHIGGRSYREAILMDSSNSALHDPKSEECFNQQLSREETGLSGNSGSGCVV' A
#
# COMPACT_ATOMS: atom_id res chain seq x y z
N MET A 1 6.06 -1.37 15.21
CA MET A 1 7.21 -1.05 14.34
C MET A 1 6.79 0.06 13.40
N PRO A 2 7.58 1.13 13.26
CA PRO A 2 7.33 2.17 12.25
C PRO A 2 7.57 1.65 10.83
N PHE A 3 6.89 2.20 9.84
CA PHE A 3 6.87 1.64 8.47
C PHE A 3 8.24 1.65 7.78
N HIS A 4 9.09 2.62 8.06
CA HIS A 4 10.44 2.66 7.50
C HIS A 4 11.35 1.51 7.99
N GLU A 5 11.02 0.88 9.13
CA GLU A 5 11.71 -0.32 9.63
C GLU A 5 11.09 -1.62 9.09
N VAL A 6 9.84 -1.59 8.62
CA VAL A 6 9.14 -2.76 8.04
C VAL A 6 9.85 -3.23 6.78
N LEU A 7 10.28 -2.31 5.92
CA LEU A 7 11.02 -2.62 4.68
C LEU A 7 12.35 -3.33 4.91
N GLN A 8 12.91 -3.19 6.12
CA GLN A 8 14.19 -3.80 6.49
C GLN A 8 14.02 -5.19 7.10
N GLN A 9 12.78 -5.63 7.36
CA GLN A 9 12.53 -6.94 7.93
C GLN A 9 12.78 -8.04 6.88
N PRO A 10 13.37 -9.18 7.28
CA PRO A 10 13.43 -10.36 6.44
C PRO A 10 12.05 -10.82 5.97
N HIS A 11 12.02 -11.37 4.76
CA HIS A 11 10.80 -11.90 4.16
C HIS A 11 10.14 -12.95 5.08
N LYS A 12 8.79 -12.90 5.15
CA LYS A 12 7.95 -13.80 5.98
C LYS A 12 8.22 -13.73 7.48
N ARG A 13 8.51 -12.53 8.00
CA ARG A 13 8.57 -12.27 9.44
C ARG A 13 7.23 -11.70 9.94
N PHE A 14 6.82 -12.10 11.14
CA PHE A 14 5.71 -11.46 11.85
C PHE A 14 6.14 -10.10 12.41
N ILE A 15 5.30 -9.08 12.22
CA ILE A 15 5.53 -7.73 12.72
C ILE A 15 4.27 -7.21 13.42
N ASP A 16 4.48 -6.32 14.39
CA ASP A 16 3.42 -5.49 14.95
C ASP A 16 3.55 -4.09 14.35
N ALA A 17 2.50 -3.56 13.74
CA ALA A 17 2.49 -2.26 13.10
C ALA A 17 1.24 -1.45 13.51
N ILE A 18 1.38 -0.13 13.57
CA ILE A 18 0.30 0.80 13.92
C ILE A 18 0.34 2.01 12.98
N GLY A 19 -0.82 2.40 12.45
CA GLY A 19 -0.98 3.53 11.57
C GLY A 19 -2.45 3.91 11.40
N ILE A 20 -2.71 5.08 10.83
CA ILE A 20 -4.02 5.57 10.44
C ILE A 20 -4.38 4.98 9.09
N VAL A 21 -5.59 4.42 8.95
CA VAL A 21 -6.11 3.97 7.65
C VAL A 21 -6.46 5.21 6.83
N ILE A 22 -5.75 5.43 5.71
CA ILE A 22 -6.01 6.55 4.80
C ILE A 22 -6.80 6.12 3.57
N HIS A 23 -6.75 4.83 3.22
CA HIS A 23 -7.56 4.23 2.17
C HIS A 23 -7.94 2.80 2.53
N LEU A 24 -9.17 2.41 2.17
CA LEU A 24 -9.67 1.07 2.30
C LEU A 24 -10.34 0.67 0.98
N ALA A 25 -9.73 -0.27 0.27
CA ALA A 25 -10.26 -0.76 -0.99
C ALA A 25 -11.61 -1.49 -0.79
N PRO A 26 -12.47 -1.55 -1.82
CA PRO A 26 -13.68 -2.36 -1.80
C PRO A 26 -13.41 -3.83 -1.47
N LEU A 27 -14.42 -4.52 -0.95
CA LEU A 27 -14.34 -5.94 -0.67
C LEU A 27 -14.40 -6.75 -1.97
N GLU A 28 -13.38 -7.55 -2.22
CA GLU A 28 -13.30 -8.50 -3.33
C GLU A 28 -13.45 -9.95 -2.85
N HIS A 29 -13.79 -10.86 -3.76
CA HIS A 29 -13.89 -12.29 -3.49
C HIS A 29 -12.98 -13.08 -4.43
N ILE A 30 -11.76 -13.39 -3.97
CA ILE A 30 -10.74 -14.09 -4.75
C ILE A 30 -10.72 -15.55 -4.31
N GLY A 31 -11.02 -16.48 -5.23
CA GLY A 31 -11.04 -17.93 -4.93
C GLY A 31 -12.01 -18.30 -3.80
N GLY A 32 -13.14 -17.59 -3.69
CA GLY A 32 -14.14 -17.79 -2.62
C GLY A 32 -13.75 -17.19 -1.27
N ARG A 33 -12.64 -16.45 -1.17
CA ARG A 33 -12.20 -15.77 0.05
C ARG A 33 -12.39 -14.27 -0.07
N SER A 34 -12.93 -13.65 0.96
CA SER A 34 -13.03 -12.20 1.06
C SER A 34 -11.62 -11.59 1.20
N TYR A 35 -11.34 -10.59 0.37
CA TYR A 35 -10.06 -9.88 0.30
C TYR A 35 -10.31 -8.37 0.22
N ARG A 36 -9.47 -7.58 0.87
CA ARG A 36 -9.45 -6.12 0.73
C ARG A 36 -8.08 -5.59 1.12
N GLU A 37 -7.64 -4.55 0.43
CA GLU A 37 -6.40 -3.85 0.71
C GLU A 37 -6.67 -2.61 1.57
N ALA A 38 -5.70 -2.25 2.41
CA ALA A 38 -5.75 -1.03 3.21
C ALA A 38 -4.40 -0.33 3.13
N ILE A 39 -4.43 0.98 2.91
CA ILE A 39 -3.23 1.83 2.97
C ILE A 39 -3.20 2.48 4.35
N LEU A 40 -2.10 2.26 5.06
CA LEU A 40 -1.84 2.84 6.37
C LEU A 40 -0.81 3.96 6.26
N MET A 41 -0.97 4.99 7.08
CA MET A 41 0.01 6.06 7.29
C MET A 41 0.43 6.09 8.76
N ASP A 42 1.73 6.08 9.05
CA ASP A 42 2.24 6.27 10.40
C ASP A 42 2.72 7.72 10.60
N SER A 43 3.18 8.05 11.80
CA SER A 43 3.67 9.40 12.11
C SER A 43 5.09 9.66 11.61
N SER A 44 5.68 8.78 10.79
CA SER A 44 7.03 8.96 10.27
C SER A 44 7.04 10.19 9.35
N ASN A 45 7.65 11.28 9.81
CA ASN A 45 7.79 12.54 9.08
C ASN A 45 8.68 12.45 7.80
N SER A 46 9.05 11.24 7.36
CA SER A 46 9.97 11.02 6.23
C SER A 46 9.27 10.82 4.88
N ALA A 47 7.96 10.53 4.85
CA ALA A 47 7.22 10.34 3.59
C ALA A 47 6.65 11.64 2.99
N LEU A 48 6.74 12.77 3.72
CA LEU A 48 6.31 14.08 3.20
C LEU A 48 7.43 14.84 2.47
N HIS A 49 8.61 14.24 2.31
CA HIS A 49 9.77 14.91 1.69
C HIS A 49 10.55 14.06 0.67
N ASP A 50 10.16 12.81 0.41
CA ASP A 50 10.72 12.04 -0.72
C ASP A 50 9.75 12.10 -1.91
N PRO A 51 10.10 12.80 -3.01
CA PRO A 51 9.22 12.95 -4.18
C PRO A 51 8.73 11.62 -4.75
N LYS A 52 9.50 10.54 -4.58
CA LYS A 52 9.15 9.21 -5.07
C LYS A 52 8.04 8.54 -4.24
N SER A 53 7.99 8.83 -2.95
CA SER A 53 6.95 8.30 -2.06
C SER A 53 5.59 8.96 -2.32
N GLU A 54 5.59 10.26 -2.64
CA GLU A 54 4.39 10.98 -3.09
C GLU A 54 3.94 10.50 -4.47
N GLU A 55 4.87 10.25 -5.41
CA GLU A 55 4.53 9.72 -6.74
C GLU A 55 3.89 8.33 -6.63
N CYS A 56 4.42 7.44 -5.80
CA CYS A 56 3.84 6.11 -5.55
C CYS A 56 2.44 6.20 -4.93
N PHE A 57 2.26 7.05 -3.92
CA PHE A 57 0.95 7.28 -3.29
C PHE A 57 -0.08 7.82 -4.29
N ASN A 58 0.29 8.84 -5.06
CA ASN A 58 -0.58 9.42 -6.08
C ASN A 58 -0.87 8.44 -7.23
N GLN A 59 0.07 7.56 -7.57
CA GLN A 59 -0.11 6.52 -8.58
C GLN A 59 -1.03 5.40 -8.09
N GLN A 60 -0.99 5.04 -6.80
CA GLN A 60 -1.98 4.16 -6.18
C GLN A 60 -3.38 4.76 -6.22
N LEU A 61 -3.54 6.05 -5.88
CA LEU A 61 -4.84 6.75 -5.97
C LEU A 61 -5.34 6.88 -7.42
N SER A 62 -4.47 7.23 -8.36
CA SER A 62 -4.84 7.44 -9.78
C SER A 62 -5.23 6.15 -10.52
N ARG A 63 -4.75 4.99 -10.04
CA ARG A 63 -5.13 3.68 -10.59
C ARG A 63 -6.61 3.35 -10.35
N GLU A 64 -7.24 3.98 -9.36
CA GLU A 64 -8.67 3.81 -9.08
C GLU A 64 -9.58 4.71 -9.95
N GLU A 65 -9.11 5.86 -10.43
CA GLU A 65 -9.90 6.72 -11.33
C GLU A 65 -9.97 6.19 -12.77
N THR A 66 -9.03 5.31 -13.16
CA THR A 66 -8.95 4.74 -14.51
C THR A 66 -9.27 3.25 -14.52
N GLY A 67 -10.37 2.86 -13.88
CA GLY A 67 -10.91 1.50 -13.86
C GLY A 67 -11.38 0.92 -15.20
N LEU A 68 -10.82 1.34 -16.35
CA LEU A 68 -11.12 0.78 -17.67
C LEU A 68 -9.90 0.83 -18.61
N SER A 69 -8.79 0.16 -18.30
CA SER A 69 -7.91 -0.38 -19.35
C SER A 69 -6.94 -1.40 -18.77
N GLY A 70 -7.13 -2.68 -19.12
CA GLY A 70 -6.14 -3.71 -18.82
C GLY A 70 -4.83 -3.45 -19.56
N ASN A 71 -3.69 -3.57 -18.88
CA ASN A 71 -2.60 -4.47 -19.28
C ASN A 71 -1.52 -4.54 -18.18
N SER A 72 -1.02 -5.75 -17.95
CA SER A 72 0.37 -6.12 -17.68
C SER A 72 1.30 -5.14 -16.93
N GLY A 73 1.74 -5.57 -15.75
CA GLY A 73 3.14 -5.45 -15.33
C GLY A 73 3.55 -4.18 -14.59
N SER A 74 3.39 -4.18 -13.27
CA SER A 74 4.44 -3.75 -12.34
C SER A 74 4.04 -4.19 -10.95
N GLY A 75 4.62 -5.30 -10.49
CA GLY A 75 4.56 -5.68 -9.10
C GLY A 75 5.37 -4.69 -8.28
N CYS A 76 4.73 -3.62 -7.82
CA CYS A 76 5.20 -2.91 -6.64
C CYS A 76 4.61 -3.66 -5.44
N VAL A 77 5.28 -4.76 -5.10
CA VAL A 77 5.08 -5.45 -3.83
C VAL A 77 6.03 -4.75 -2.86
N VAL A 78 5.46 -3.94 -1.97
CA VAL A 78 6.16 -3.36 -0.82
C VAL A 78 6.04 -4.31 0.36
#